data_AF-A0A5N5TEQ6-F1
#
_entry.id   AF-A0A5N5TEQ6-F1
#
_cell.length_a   1.000
_cell.length_b   1.000
_cell.length_c   1.000
_cell.angle_alpha   90.00
_cell.angle_beta   90.00
_cell.angle_gamma   90.00
#
_symmetry.space_group_name_H-M   'P 1'
#
loop_
_entity.id
_entity.type
_entity.pdbx_description
1 polymer ?
#
loop_
_entity_poly.entity_id
_entity_poly.type
_entity_poly.pdbx_seq_one_letter_code
_entity_poly.pdbx_strand_id
1 'polypeptide(L)'
;MPREESEKKSSFPNKEARYICWNARDEYWKCIDSDENCESLRKIFEEKCPPIWVKHFDRRKQYLDFKEKMKDGFEPLSDEKLPKILTKD
;
A
#
# COMPACT_ATOMS: atom_id res chain seq x y z
N MET A 1 19.31 25.96 23.69
CA MET A 1 19.74 26.41 22.36
C MET A 1 18.76 25.82 21.35
N PRO A 2 18.01 26.63 20.60
CA PRO A 2 17.12 26.11 19.55
C PRO A 2 18.01 25.51 18.47
N ARG A 3 17.81 24.21 18.22
CA ARG A 3 18.54 23.44 17.22
C ARG A 3 17.91 23.74 15.86
N GLU A 4 18.15 24.93 15.35
CA GLU A 4 17.81 25.28 13.97
C GLU A 4 19.01 25.00 13.06
N GLU A 5 18.70 24.56 11.84
CA GLU A 5 19.59 24.58 10.67
C GLU A 5 20.55 23.39 10.48
N SER A 6 20.03 22.16 10.59
CA SER A 6 20.58 21.03 9.82
C SER A 6 19.57 19.90 9.61
N GLU A 7 18.44 20.19 8.94
CA GLU A 7 17.55 19.18 8.37
C GLU A 7 18.19 18.51 7.13
N LYS A 8 19.33 17.84 7.34
CA LYS A 8 19.83 16.83 6.41
C LYS A 8 19.08 15.54 6.67
N LYS A 9 18.22 15.14 5.72
CA LYS A 9 17.67 13.77 5.48
C LYS A 9 18.13 12.71 6.48
N SER A 10 17.68 12.78 7.73
CA SER A 10 17.83 11.65 8.63
C SER A 10 16.70 10.70 8.27
N SER A 11 16.98 9.41 8.15
CA SER A 11 16.00 8.36 7.81
C SER A 11 14.84 8.24 8.83
N PHE A 12 14.81 9.12 9.84
CA PHE A 12 13.96 9.03 11.01
C PHE A 12 13.20 10.36 11.16
N PRO A 13 11.98 10.46 10.60
CA PRO A 13 11.14 11.65 10.77
C PRO A 13 10.81 11.89 12.25
N ASN A 14 10.67 13.17 12.61
CA ASN A 14 10.23 13.58 13.95
C ASN A 14 8.75 13.17 14.19
N LYS A 15 8.21 13.43 15.38
CA LYS A 15 6.83 13.04 15.73
C LYS A 15 5.80 13.65 14.75
N GLU A 16 5.89 14.94 14.46
CA GLU A 16 4.93 15.65 13.59
C GLU A 16 5.01 15.16 12.14
N ALA A 17 6.23 15.05 11.59
CA ALA A 17 6.47 14.54 10.25
C ALA A 17 5.94 13.09 10.09
N ARG A 18 6.00 12.26 11.14
CA ARG A 18 5.39 10.93 11.12
C ARG A 18 3.88 10.98 10.95
N TYR A 19 3.19 11.85 11.70
CA TYR A 19 1.74 11.98 11.57
C TYR A 19 1.33 12.51 10.20
N ILE A 20 2.06 13.51 9.67
CA ILE A 20 1.80 14.02 8.32
C ILE A 20 1.94 12.91 7.28
N CYS A 21 3.01 12.12 7.35
CA CYS A 21 3.20 10.96 6.48
C CYS A 21 2.09 9.91 6.62
N TRP A 22 1.70 9.55 7.85
CA TRP A 22 0.63 8.57 8.07
C TRP A 22 -0.73 9.05 7.58
N ASN A 23 -1.05 10.32 7.76
CA ASN A 23 -2.30 10.89 7.26
C ASN A 23 -2.33 10.88 5.72
N ALA A 24 -1.24 11.30 5.07
CA ALA A 24 -1.14 11.26 3.60
C ALA A 24 -1.25 9.82 3.05
N ARG A 25 -0.67 8.84 3.76
CA ARG A 25 -0.85 7.41 3.44
C ARG A 25 -2.32 7.00 3.52
N ASP A 26 -3.00 7.35 4.62
CA ASP A 26 -4.36 6.90 4.88
C ASP A 26 -5.36 7.54 3.91
N GLU A 27 -5.16 8.81 3.53
CA GLU A 27 -5.95 9.48 2.49
C GLU A 27 -5.73 8.81 1.12
N TYR A 28 -4.49 8.51 0.75
CA TYR A 28 -4.18 7.79 -0.49
C TYR A 28 -4.80 6.37 -0.49
N TRP A 29 -4.68 5.63 0.61
CA TRP A 29 -5.25 4.28 0.74
C TRP A 29 -6.78 4.28 0.67
N LYS A 30 -7.43 5.24 1.31
CA LYS A 30 -8.89 5.41 1.23
C LYS A 30 -9.34 5.67 -0.21
N CYS A 31 -8.58 6.46 -0.96
CA CYS A 31 -8.87 6.75 -2.36
C CYS A 31 -8.76 5.51 -3.25
N ILE A 32 -7.68 4.72 -3.13
CA ILE A 32 -7.51 3.50 -3.94
C ILE A 32 -8.56 2.43 -3.60
N ASP A 33 -9.02 2.38 -2.35
CA ASP A 33 -10.10 1.47 -1.92
C ASP A 33 -11.47 1.92 -2.45
N SER A 34 -11.59 3.15 -2.93
CA SER A 34 -12.81 3.69 -3.55
C SER A 34 -12.80 3.60 -5.08
N ASP A 35 -11.78 2.97 -5.68
CA ASP A 35 -11.57 2.85 -7.14
C ASP A 35 -11.55 4.20 -7.89
N GLU A 36 -11.05 5.26 -7.24
CA GLU A 36 -10.94 6.61 -7.82
C GLU A 36 -9.56 6.92 -8.44
N ASN A 37 -9.43 8.06 -9.14
CA ASN A 37 -8.13 8.55 -9.60
C ASN A 37 -7.34 9.22 -8.47
N CYS A 38 -6.33 8.52 -7.94
CA CYS A 38 -5.58 8.93 -6.75
C CYS A 38 -4.18 9.52 -7.05
N GLU A 39 -3.90 9.96 -8.28
CA GLU A 39 -2.54 10.38 -8.67
C GLU A 39 -2.02 11.57 -7.85
N SER A 40 -2.89 12.53 -7.52
CA SER A 40 -2.54 13.69 -6.68
C SER A 40 -2.21 13.27 -5.25
N LEU A 41 -3.04 12.43 -4.64
CA LEU A 41 -2.81 11.89 -3.29
C LEU A 41 -1.57 11.01 -3.25
N ARG A 42 -1.26 10.29 -4.33
CA ARG A 42 -0.02 9.52 -4.44
C ARG A 42 1.20 10.43 -4.36
N LYS A 43 1.20 11.54 -5.10
CA LYS A 43 2.31 12.52 -5.07
C LYS A 43 2.50 13.10 -3.67
N ILE A 44 1.40 13.45 -2.99
CA ILE A 44 1.45 13.96 -1.61
C ILE A 44 2.02 12.89 -0.67
N PHE A 45 1.58 11.65 -0.77
CA PHE A 45 2.10 10.54 0.04
C PHE A 45 3.61 10.34 -0.17
N GLU A 46 4.10 10.34 -1.42
CA GLU A 46 5.52 10.18 -1.73
C GLU A 46 6.37 11.37 -1.26
N GLU A 47 5.83 12.58 -1.30
CA GLU A 47 6.52 13.79 -0.84
C GLU A 47 6.62 13.84 0.70
N LYS A 48 5.52 13.49 1.40
CA LYS A 48 5.45 13.60 2.86
C LYS A 48 6.11 12.44 3.60
N CYS A 49 6.37 11.33 2.93
CA CYS A 49 6.94 10.14 3.55
C CYS A 49 8.38 9.85 3.10
N PRO A 50 9.23 9.29 3.99
CA PRO A 50 10.51 8.74 3.59
C PRO A 50 10.33 7.64 2.51
N PRO A 51 11.18 7.57 1.46
CA PRO A 51 11.03 6.57 0.40
C PRO A 51 11.03 5.10 0.89
N ILE A 52 11.79 4.81 1.94
CA ILE A 52 11.81 3.47 2.57
C ILE A 52 10.44 3.13 3.18
N TRP A 53 9.77 4.13 3.77
CA TRP A 53 8.45 3.96 4.37
C TRP A 53 7.38 3.79 3.29
N VAL A 54 7.43 4.59 2.21
CA VAL A 54 6.55 4.41 1.05
C VAL A 54 6.62 2.98 0.53
N LYS A 55 7.84 2.48 0.25
CA LYS A 55 8.05 1.09 -0.22
C LYS A 55 7.53 0.05 0.77
N HIS A 56 7.72 0.26 2.08
CA HIS A 56 7.20 -0.65 3.11
C HIS A 56 5.68 -0.66 3.13
N PHE A 57 5.05 0.52 3.10
CA PHE A 57 3.60 0.67 3.12
C PHE A 57 2.96 0.12 1.85
N ASP A 58 3.52 0.36 0.67
CA ASP A 58 3.02 -0.20 -0.59
C ASP A 58 2.98 -1.73 -0.55
N ARG A 59 4.08 -2.36 -0.09
CA ARG A 59 4.15 -3.82 0.11
C ARG A 59 3.13 -4.31 1.13
N ARG A 60 2.94 -3.56 2.22
CA ARG A 60 1.98 -3.90 3.27
C ARG A 60 0.55 -3.84 2.73
N LYS A 61 0.20 -2.82 1.94
CA LYS A 61 -1.14 -2.69 1.34
C LYS A 61 -1.44 -3.86 0.40
N GLN A 62 -0.52 -4.17 -0.51
CA GLN A 62 -0.62 -5.34 -1.39
C GLN A 62 -0.84 -6.65 -0.62
N TYR A 63 -0.10 -6.86 0.47
CA TYR A 63 -0.29 -8.03 1.32
C TYR A 63 -1.67 -8.05 1.99
N LEU A 64 -2.15 -6.91 2.49
CA LEU A 64 -3.46 -6.82 3.13
C LEU A 64 -4.59 -7.08 2.13
N ASP A 65 -4.50 -6.51 0.93
CA ASP A 65 -5.49 -6.71 -0.14
C ASP A 65 -5.52 -8.17 -0.59
N PHE A 66 -4.33 -8.77 -0.76
CA PHE A 66 -4.22 -10.20 -1.07
C PHE A 66 -4.82 -11.06 0.05
N LYS A 67 -4.47 -10.77 1.30
CA LYS A 67 -4.98 -11.49 2.46
C LYS A 67 -6.50 -11.38 2.55
N GLU A 68 -7.07 -10.21 2.27
CA GLU A 68 -8.51 -10.00 2.26
C GLU A 68 -9.20 -10.82 1.17
N LYS A 69 -8.69 -10.80 -0.07
CA LYS A 69 -9.20 -11.62 -1.17
C LYS A 69 -9.11 -13.12 -0.90
N MET A 70 -8.15 -13.56 -0.10
CA MET A 70 -7.96 -14.97 0.26
C MET A 70 -8.75 -15.40 1.50
N LYS A 71 -9.50 -14.50 2.17
CA LYS A 71 -10.30 -14.86 3.36
C LYS A 71 -11.40 -15.87 3.02
N ASP A 72 -11.98 -15.77 1.84
CA ASP A 72 -13.08 -16.64 1.40
C ASP A 72 -12.62 -18.06 1.02
N GLY A 73 -11.31 -18.32 1.11
CA GLY A 73 -10.70 -19.60 0.77
C GLY A 73 -10.48 -19.74 -0.74
N PHE A 74 -10.14 -20.97 -1.14
CA PHE A 74 -9.94 -21.32 -2.54
C PHE A 74 -11.10 -22.23 -2.98
N GLU A 75 -11.83 -21.82 -4.02
CA GLU A 75 -12.77 -22.73 -4.70
C GLU A 75 -11.97 -23.77 -5.49
N PRO A 76 -12.07 -25.06 -5.15
CA PRO A 76 -11.45 -26.11 -5.96
C PRO A 76 -12.03 -26.05 -7.37
N LEU A 77 -11.17 -26.17 -8.38
CA LEU A 77 -11.63 -26.39 -9.75
C LEU A 77 -12.36 -27.74 -9.78
N SER A 78 -13.68 -27.72 -9.97
CA SER A 78 -14.43 -28.93 -10.30
C SER A 78 -14.03 -29.38 -11.72
N ASP A 79 -14.09 -30.69 -11.98
CA ASP A 79 -13.76 -31.27 -13.29
C ASP A 79 -14.57 -30.62 -14.45
N GLU A 80 -15.75 -30.08 -14.14
CA GLU A 80 -16.64 -29.38 -15.06
C GLU A 80 -16.09 -28.02 -15.56
N LYS A 81 -15.15 -27.42 -14.81
CA LYS A 81 -14.49 -26.14 -15.16
C LYS A 81 -13.08 -26.32 -15.71
N LEU A 82 -12.59 -27.56 -15.87
CA LEU A 82 -11.29 -27.79 -16.47
C LEU A 82 -11.33 -27.42 -17.96
N PRO A 83 -10.30 -26.70 -18.47
CA PRO A 83 -10.18 -26.52 -19.91
C PRO A 83 -10.04 -27.90 -20.54
N LYS A 84 -10.81 -28.16 -21.62
CA LYS A 84 -10.94 -29.48 -22.29
C LYS A 84 -9.63 -30.17 -22.69
N ILE A 85 -8.52 -29.44 -22.66
CA ILE A 85 -7.16 -29.94 -22.89
C ILE A 85 -6.57 -30.75 -21.72
N LEU A 86 -7.19 -30.71 -20.52
CA LEU A 86 -6.72 -31.39 -19.30
C LEU A 86 -7.63 -32.53 -18.83
N THR A 87 -8.82 -32.66 -19.41
CA THR A 87 -9.69 -33.81 -19.17
C THR A 87 -9.12 -35.01 -19.92
N LYS A 88 -8.59 -35.98 -19.19
CA LYS A 88 -7.98 -37.20 -19.72
C LYS A 88 -9.10 -38.12 -20.24
N ASP A 89 -9.02 -38.51 -21.52
CA ASP A 89 -9.87 -39.55 -22.12
C ASP A 89 -9.81 -40.87 -21.33
#